data_AF-A0A1N7MF71-F1
#
_entry.id   AF-A0A1N7MF71-F1
#
_cell.length_a   1.000
_cell.length_b   1.000
_cell.length_c   1.000
_cell.angle_alpha   90.00
_cell.angle_beta   90.00
_cell.angle_gamma   90.00
#
_symmetry.space_group_name_H-M   'P 1'
#
loop_
_entity.id
_entity.type
_entity.pdbx_description
1 polymer ?
#
loop_
_entity_poly.entity_id
_entity_poly.type
_entity_poly.pdbx_seq_one_letter_code
_entity_poly.pdbx_strand_id
1 'polypeptide(L)' 'MFFGTWIDAEGEYFDTAHFADCSEKYPFQGGGCYLLLGTVGVDFHFPTVTIKKMAKMPFIPDPRMAQIV' A
#
# COMPACT_ATOMS: atom_id res chain seq x y z
N MET A 1 9.43 4.76 -11.61
CA MET A 1 8.21 3.93 -11.63
C MET A 1 8.43 2.77 -10.68
N PHE A 2 7.46 2.47 -9.82
CA PHE A 2 7.52 1.35 -8.90
C PHE A 2 6.31 0.43 -9.10
N PHE A 3 6.51 -0.85 -8.82
CA PHE A 3 5.45 -1.85 -8.76
C PHE A 3 5.45 -2.47 -7.37
N GLY A 4 4.27 -2.86 -6.89
CA GLY A 4 4.14 -3.54 -5.61
C GLY A 4 3.00 -4.52 -5.64
N THR A 5 3.23 -5.69 -5.04
CA THR A 5 2.23 -6.72 -4.77
C THR A 5 1.79 -6.61 -3.31
N TRP A 6 0.48 -6.58 -3.09
CA TRP A 6 -0.14 -6.28 -1.81
C TRP A 6 -1.13 -7.37 -1.42
N ILE A 7 -1.50 -7.38 -0.15
CA ILE A 7 -2.56 -8.20 0.42
C ILE A 7 -3.53 -7.23 1.11
N ASP A 8 -4.82 -7.36 0.83
CA ASP A 8 -5.85 -6.54 1.49
C ASP A 8 -6.29 -7.10 2.85
N ALA A 9 -7.33 -6.52 3.44
CA ALA A 9 -7.85 -6.94 4.74
C ALA A 9 -8.50 -8.34 4.72
N GLU A 10 -8.92 -8.82 3.55
CA GLU A 10 -9.55 -10.13 3.36
C GLU A 10 -8.52 -11.20 2.96
N GLY A 11 -7.25 -10.83 2.79
CA GLY A 11 -6.20 -11.75 2.38
C GLY A 11 -6.06 -11.90 0.85
N GLU A 12 -6.76 -11.08 0.08
CA GLU A 12 -6.74 -11.13 -1.37
C GLU A 12 -5.57 -10.33 -1.94
N TYR A 13 -4.94 -10.88 -2.98
CA TYR A 13 -3.78 -10.25 -3.61
C TYR A 13 -4.19 -9.26 -4.70
N PHE A 14 -3.44 -8.16 -4.80
CA PHE A 14 -3.55 -7.21 -5.90
C PHE A 14 -2.22 -6.51 -6.15
N ASP A 15 -2.04 -6.03 -7.38
CA ASP A 15 -0.84 -5.29 -7.78
C ASP A 15 -1.09 -3.79 -7.84
N THR A 16 0.00 -3.02 -7.79
CA THR A 16 -0.03 -1.56 -7.91
C THR A 16 1.06 -1.07 -8.86
N ALA A 17 0.74 -0.01 -9.59
CA ALA A 17 1.71 0.73 -10.40
C ALA A 17 1.79 2.18 -9.91
N HIS A 18 3.02 2.68 -9.73
CA HIS A 18 3.33 4.02 -9.23
C HIS A 18 4.17 4.76 -10.26
N PHE A 19 3.57 5.72 -10.96
CA PHE A 19 4.28 6.57 -11.93
C PHE A 19 5.12 7.64 -11.25
N ALA A 20 6.05 8.26 -12.00
CA ALA A 20 7.08 9.15 -11.44
C ALA A 20 6.50 10.34 -10.66
N ASP A 21 5.47 10.97 -11.22
CA ASP A 21 4.76 12.10 -10.62
C ASP A 21 4.10 11.75 -9.28
N CYS A 22 3.52 10.56 -9.16
CA CYS A 22 2.95 10.07 -7.91
C CYS A 22 4.06 9.69 -6.92
N SER A 23 5.10 9.00 -7.39
CA SER A 23 6.18 8.46 -6.55
C SER A 23 7.01 9.57 -5.89
N GLU A 24 7.20 10.70 -6.57
CA GLU A 24 7.91 11.86 -6.02
C GLU A 24 7.10 12.56 -4.93
N LYS A 25 5.77 12.66 -5.09
CA LYS A 25 4.88 13.34 -4.14
C LYS A 25 4.47 12.46 -2.96
N TYR A 26 4.37 11.17 -3.19
CA TYR A 26 3.90 10.18 -2.23
C TYR A 26 4.85 8.97 -2.22
N PRO A 27 6.11 9.16 -1.80
CA PRO A 27 7.10 8.09 -1.81
C PRO A 27 6.75 7.01 -0.77
N PHE A 28 7.26 5.81 -1.01
CA PHE A 28 7.26 4.74 -0.01
C PHE A 28 8.01 5.17 1.25
N GLN A 29 7.50 4.75 2.42
CA GLN A 29 8.05 5.01 3.75
C GLN A 29 8.46 3.70 4.46
N GLY A 30 8.96 2.73 3.68
CA GLY A 30 9.36 1.39 4.13
C GLY A 30 8.18 0.40 4.26
N GLY A 31 8.45 -0.78 4.83
CA GLY A 31 7.42 -1.83 4.99
C GLY A 31 6.29 -1.43 5.96
N GLY A 32 5.08 -1.91 5.69
CA GLY A 32 3.90 -1.70 6.53
C GLY A 32 2.59 -1.67 5.74
N CYS A 33 1.53 -1.24 6.42
CA CYS A 33 0.22 -1.05 5.80
C CYS A 33 0.09 0.36 5.23
N TYR A 34 -0.58 0.50 4.09
CA TYR A 34 -0.76 1.78 3.41
C TYR A 34 -2.21 2.00 3.03
N LEU A 35 -2.62 3.26 3.10
CA LEU A 35 -3.85 3.72 2.46
C LEU A 35 -3.52 4.09 1.01
N LEU A 36 -4.18 3.43 0.06
CA LEU A 36 -3.93 3.55 -1.37
C LEU A 36 -5.14 4.20 -2.05
N LEU A 37 -4.92 5.26 -2.82
CA LEU A 37 -5.93 5.89 -3.67
C LEU A 37 -5.49 5.78 -5.13
N GLY A 38 -6.32 5.17 -5.97
CA GLY A 38 -5.99 4.95 -7.36
C GLY A 38 -7.18 4.56 -8.24
N THR A 39 -6.89 4.29 -9.50
CA THR A 39 -7.86 3.72 -10.44
C THR A 39 -7.69 2.19 -10.45
N VAL A 40 -8.78 1.45 -10.24
CA VAL A 40 -8.80 -0.01 -10.34
C VAL A 40 -8.88 -0.44 -11.80
N GLY A 41 -8.11 -1.45 -12.16
CA GLY A 41 -8.12 -2.12 -13.46
C GLY A 41 -7.88 -3.61 -13.32
N VAL A 42 -7.84 -4.29 -14.46
CA VAL A 42 -7.52 -5.72 -14.56
C VAL A 42 -6.46 -5.87 -15.64
N ASP A 43 -5.25 -6.25 -15.25
CA ASP A 43 -4.16 -6.53 -16.17
C ASP A 43 -3.87 -8.03 -16.14
N PHE A 44 -3.88 -8.69 -17.30
CA PHE A 44 -3.65 -10.13 -17.43
C PHE A 44 -4.53 -11.01 -16.51
N HIS A 45 -5.80 -10.61 -16.31
CA HIS A 45 -6.76 -11.25 -15.39
C HIS A 45 -6.40 -11.14 -13.90
N PHE A 46 -5.53 -10.19 -13.55
CA PHE A 46 -5.15 -9.91 -12.17
C PHE A 46 -5.57 -8.48 -11.77
N PRO A 47 -6.11 -8.27 -10.55
CA PRO A 47 -6.52 -6.95 -10.10
C PRO A 47 -5.30 -6.04 -9.88
N THR A 48 -5.35 -4.86 -10.50
CA THR A 48 -4.27 -3.87 -10.43
C THR A 48 -4.83 -2.50 -10.08
N VAL A 49 -4.09 -1.71 -9.29
CA VAL A 49 -4.42 -0.32 -8.99
C VAL A 49 -3.32 0.62 -9.48
N THR A 50 -3.68 1.55 -10.38
CA THR A 50 -2.80 2.67 -10.72
C THR A 50 -2.90 3.76 -9.67
N ILE A 51 -1.82 3.98 -8.93
CA ILE A 51 -1.81 4.83 -7.73
C ILE A 51 -1.73 6.31 -8.10
N LYS A 52 -2.59 7.10 -7.45
CA LYS A 52 -2.64 8.57 -7.53
C LYS A 52 -2.15 9.23 -6.25
N LYS A 53 -2.38 8.60 -5.08
CA LYS A 53 -1.88 9.02 -3.76
C LYS A 53 -1.71 7.81 -2.86
N MET A 54 -0.77 7.89 -1.94
CA MET A 54 -0.60 6.90 -0.89
C MET A 54 -0.05 7.51 0.40
N ALA A 55 -0.35 6.86 1.52
CA ALA A 55 0.22 7.20 2.82
C ALA A 55 0.42 5.94 3.66
N LYS A 56 1.54 5.85 4.38
CA LYS A 56 1.75 4.78 5.36
C LYS A 56 0.80 4.97 6.53
N MET A 57 0.10 3.89 6.90
CA MET A 57 -0.79 3.93 8.05
C MET A 57 0.02 3.79 9.36
N PRO A 58 -0.39 4.48 10.44
CA PRO A 58 0.22 4.28 11.74
C PRO A 58 -0.03 2.84 12.21
N PHE A 59 0.99 2.22 12.79
CA PHE A 59 0.82 0.93 13.45
C PHE A 59 0.03 1.13 14.74
N ILE A 60 -0.90 0.22 15.00
CA ILE A 60 -1.48 0.07 16.33
C ILE A 60 -0.37 -0.54 17.21
N PRO A 61 0.06 0.13 18.29
CA PRO A 61 1.06 -0.42 19.19
C PRO A 61 0.60 -1.78 19.70
N ASP A 62 1.52 -2.73 19.76
CA ASP A 62 1.21 -4.05 20.29
C ASP A 62 0.75 -3.94 21.76
N PRO A 63 -0.48 -4.36 22.10
CA PRO A 63 -0.98 -4.27 23.47
C PRO A 63 -0.12 -5.07 24.47
N ARG A 64 0.65 -6.06 24.01
CA ARG A 64 1.60 -6.84 24.83
C ARG A 64 2.81 -6.03 25.26
N MET A 65 3.18 -4.99 24.51
CA MET A 65 4.32 -4.13 24.83
C MET A 65 3.97 -3.06 25.88
N ALA A 66 2.68 -2.84 26.17
CA ALA A 66 2.22 -1.82 27.11
C ALA A 66 2.43 -2.20 28.60
N GLN A 67 2.74 -3.47 28.91
CA GLN A 67 2.90 -3.96 30.28
C GLN A 67 4.37 -4.02 30.76
N ILE A 68 5.32 -3.53 29.96
CA ILE A 68 6.77 -3.60 30.25
C ILE A 68 7.35 -2.22 30.67
N VAL A 69 6.49 -1.21 30.87
CA VAL A 69 6.85 0.11 31.42
C VAL A 69 6.23 0.37 32.77
#